data_AF-A0A7S1RPF5-F1
#
_entry.id   AF-A0A7S1RPF5-F1
#
_cell.length_a   1.000
_cell.length_b   1.000
_cell.length_c   1.000
_cell.angle_alpha   90.00
_cell.angle_beta   90.00
_cell.angle_gamma   90.00
#
_symmetry.space_group_name_H-M   'P 1'
#
loop_
_entity.id
_entity.type
_entity.pdbx_description
1 polymer ?
#
loop_
_entity_poly.entity_id
_entity_poly.type
_entity_poly.pdbx_seq_one_letter_code
_entity_poly.pdbx_strand_id
1 'polypeptide(L)'
;AAEARRAGKALAERLKGHSHAIWSLLAEAAACTPLPPGFLQDCASLTEACAPTFDELRSFLEACLSQGQCDPHRLSPLCILAANAGAEPEDVAAKVLTAAL
;
A
#
# COMPACT_ATOMS: atom_id res chain seq x y z
N ALA A 1 0.75 -28.53 -2.45
CA ALA A 1 -0.09 -27.35 -2.81
C ALA A 1 -1.11 -26.99 -1.73
N ALA A 2 -1.95 -27.92 -1.27
CA ALA A 2 -2.98 -27.64 -0.24
C ALA A 2 -2.39 -27.19 1.12
N GLU A 3 -1.30 -27.82 1.56
CA GLU A 3 -0.64 -27.51 2.83
C GLU A 3 0.01 -26.12 2.83
N ALA A 4 0.72 -25.77 1.75
CA ALA A 4 1.25 -24.42 1.55
C ALA A 4 0.15 -23.35 1.57
N ARG A 5 -1.01 -23.63 0.94
CA ARG A 5 -2.16 -22.72 0.95
C ARG A 5 -2.75 -22.55 2.35
N ARG A 6 -2.81 -23.64 3.14
CA ARG A 6 -3.26 -23.60 4.54
C ARG A 6 -2.30 -22.81 5.43
N ALA A 7 -1.00 -23.03 5.28
CA ALA A 7 0.04 -22.28 5.99
C ALA A 7 -0.03 -20.78 5.64
N GLY A 8 -0.19 -20.44 4.36
CA GLY A 8 -0.36 -19.06 3.90
C GLY A 8 -1.57 -18.37 4.51
N LYS A 9 -2.73 -19.05 4.58
CA LYS A 9 -3.91 -18.52 5.27
C LYS A 9 -3.67 -18.28 6.76
N ALA A 10 -3.07 -19.24 7.46
CA ALA A 10 -2.77 -19.10 8.88
C ALA A 10 -1.80 -17.94 9.15
N LEU A 11 -0.82 -17.73 8.27
CA LEU A 11 0.07 -16.59 8.33
C LEU A 11 -0.67 -15.27 8.08
N ALA A 12 -1.50 -15.20 7.04
CA ALA A 12 -2.31 -14.01 6.73
C ALA A 12 -3.19 -13.60 7.92
N GLU A 13 -3.90 -14.55 8.56
CA GLU A 13 -4.71 -14.25 9.75
C GLU A 13 -3.88 -13.70 10.91
N ARG A 14 -2.64 -14.18 11.11
CA ARG A 14 -1.74 -13.63 12.13
C ARG A 14 -1.26 -12.23 11.75
N LEU A 15 -0.98 -11.97 10.48
CA LEU A 15 -0.54 -10.66 10.00
C LEU A 15 -1.62 -9.59 10.13
N LYS A 16 -2.91 -9.94 10.02
CA LYS A 16 -4.02 -9.00 10.24
C LYS A 16 -3.95 -8.31 11.61
N GLY A 17 -3.55 -9.04 12.66
CA GLY A 17 -3.37 -8.47 14.00
C GLY A 17 -2.21 -7.48 14.12
N HIS A 18 -1.36 -7.40 13.09
CA HIS A 18 -0.19 -6.52 13.01
C HIS A 18 -0.27 -5.53 11.84
N SER A 19 -1.44 -5.39 11.20
CA SER A 19 -1.59 -4.58 9.98
C SER A 19 -1.09 -3.15 10.17
N HIS A 20 -1.50 -2.52 11.26
CA HIS A 20 -1.09 -1.16 11.60
C HIS A 20 0.44 -1.00 11.62
N ALA A 21 1.12 -1.83 12.41
CA ALA A 21 2.58 -1.76 12.53
C ALA A 21 3.29 -2.03 11.20
N ILE A 22 2.78 -2.97 10.40
CA ILE A 22 3.31 -3.29 9.08
C ILE A 22 3.20 -2.07 8.16
N TRP A 23 2.03 -1.45 8.06
CA TRP A 23 1.82 -0.31 7.17
C TRP A 23 2.53 0.96 7.63
N SER A 24 2.69 1.19 8.94
CA SER A 24 3.55 2.25 9.47
C SER A 24 5.00 2.07 9.04
N LEU A 25 5.56 0.87 9.19
CA LEU A 25 6.93 0.56 8.75
C LEU A 25 7.09 0.71 7.24
N LEU A 26 6.09 0.32 6.46
CA LEU A 26 6.10 0.50 5.01
C LEU A 26 6.03 1.98 4.61
N ALA A 27 5.29 2.82 5.35
CA ALA A 27 5.25 4.26 5.11
C ALA A 27 6.60 4.93 5.44
N GLU A 28 7.24 4.54 6.53
CA GLU A 28 8.60 4.99 6.86
C GLU A 28 9.62 4.57 5.79
N ALA A 29 9.54 3.31 5.33
CA ALA A 29 10.37 2.82 4.25
C ALA A 29 10.10 3.58 2.93
N ALA A 30 8.83 3.85 2.60
CA ALA A 30 8.42 4.61 1.43
C ALA A 30 8.95 6.06 1.43
N ALA A 31 9.09 6.65 2.62
CA ALA A 31 9.69 7.97 2.81
C ALA A 31 11.22 7.98 2.59
N CYS A 32 11.87 6.81 2.61
CA CYS A 32 13.29 6.67 2.32
C CYS A 32 13.51 6.45 0.82
N THR A 33 14.49 7.13 0.23
CA THR A 33 14.93 6.89 -1.15
C THR A 33 16.39 6.47 -1.23
N PRO A 34 16.78 5.64 -2.21
CA PRO A 34 15.92 5.02 -3.24
C PRO A 34 15.15 3.78 -2.72
N LEU A 35 13.94 3.55 -3.24
CA LEU A 35 13.21 2.31 -2.97
C LEU A 35 13.76 1.16 -3.82
N PRO A 36 13.79 -0.07 -3.28
CA PRO A 36 14.13 -1.25 -4.06
C PRO A 36 13.17 -1.46 -5.25
N PRO A 37 13.68 -1.96 -6.40
CA PRO A 37 12.82 -2.41 -7.48
C PRO A 37 11.81 -3.44 -6.99
N GLY A 38 10.54 -3.29 -7.37
CA GLY A 38 9.47 -4.20 -6.97
C GLY A 38 8.81 -3.90 -5.62
N PHE A 39 9.37 -3.00 -4.80
CA PHE A 39 8.82 -2.69 -3.47
C PHE A 39 7.31 -2.35 -3.48
N LEU A 40 6.87 -1.50 -4.41
CA LEU A 40 5.46 -1.12 -4.52
C LEU A 40 4.58 -2.28 -5.00
N GLN A 41 5.12 -3.18 -5.84
CA GLN A 41 4.41 -4.38 -6.29
C GLN A 41 4.22 -5.37 -5.13
N ASP A 42 5.22 -5.50 -4.26
CA ASP A 42 5.14 -6.32 -3.06
C ASP A 42 4.13 -5.74 -2.07
N CYS A 43 4.11 -4.41 -1.89
CA CYS A 43 3.08 -3.72 -1.09
C CYS A 43 1.68 -3.95 -1.65
N ALA A 44 1.50 -3.84 -2.98
CA ALA A 44 0.23 -4.12 -3.64
C ALA A 44 -0.23 -5.56 -3.40
N SER A 45 0.68 -6.53 -3.46
CA SER A 45 0.37 -7.94 -3.18
C SER A 45 0.06 -8.18 -1.70
N LEU A 46 0.69 -7.44 -0.79
CA LEU A 46 0.49 -7.56 0.64
C LEU A 46 -0.92 -7.16 1.09
N THR A 47 -1.58 -6.23 0.38
CA THR A 47 -2.96 -5.81 0.70
C THR A 47 -3.96 -6.97 0.74
N GLU A 48 -3.75 -8.04 -0.03
CA GLU A 48 -4.62 -9.23 0.00
C GLU A 48 -4.52 -10.00 1.33
N ALA A 49 -3.33 -10.03 1.93
CA ALA A 49 -3.06 -10.74 3.18
C ALA A 49 -3.26 -9.84 4.41
N CYS A 50 -3.01 -8.53 4.25
CA CYS A 50 -2.91 -7.55 5.32
C CYS A 50 -3.41 -6.20 4.80
N ALA A 51 -4.72 -6.04 4.67
CA ALA A 51 -5.32 -4.81 4.15
C ALA A 51 -5.08 -3.64 5.13
N PRO A 52 -4.59 -2.48 4.64
CA PRO A 52 -4.47 -1.27 5.45
C PRO A 52 -5.84 -0.67 5.74
N THR A 53 -5.91 0.15 6.79
CA THR A 53 -6.98 1.14 6.92
C THR A 53 -6.80 2.27 5.89
N PHE A 54 -7.85 3.06 5.66
CA PHE A 54 -7.76 4.20 4.74
C PHE A 54 -6.67 5.21 5.17
N ASP A 55 -6.53 5.47 6.47
CA ASP A 55 -5.52 6.40 6.98
C ASP A 55 -4.09 5.89 6.79
N GLU A 56 -3.86 4.60 7.03
CA GLU A 56 -2.56 3.96 6.78
C GLU A 56 -2.18 4.01 5.30
N LEU A 57 -3.13 3.67 4.42
CA LEU A 57 -2.91 3.77 2.99
C LEU A 57 -2.59 5.21 2.58
N ARG A 58 -3.36 6.18 3.07
CA ARG A 58 -3.15 7.60 2.77
C ARG A 58 -1.74 8.04 3.17
N SER A 59 -1.31 7.74 4.40
CA SER A 59 0.05 8.07 4.86
C SER A 59 1.14 7.39 4.01
N PHE A 60 0.93 6.13 3.61
CA PHE A 60 1.85 5.42 2.73
C PHE A 60 1.93 6.07 1.33
N LEU A 61 0.79 6.44 0.74
CA LEU A 61 0.74 7.11 -0.57
C LEU A 61 1.38 8.48 -0.52
N GLU A 62 1.11 9.28 0.51
CA GLU A 62 1.75 10.59 0.74
C GLU A 62 3.28 10.44 0.82
N ALA A 63 3.79 9.44 1.55
CA ALA A 63 5.22 9.15 1.64
C ALA A 63 5.83 8.72 0.29
N CYS A 64 5.11 7.94 -0.51
CA CYS A 64 5.55 7.56 -1.86
C CYS A 64 5.63 8.77 -2.80
N LEU A 65 4.64 9.67 -2.73
CA LEU A 65 4.50 10.82 -3.61
C LEU A 65 5.41 11.99 -3.23
N SER A 66 5.74 12.15 -1.94
CA SER A 66 6.63 13.21 -1.45
C SER A 66 8.03 13.13 -2.05
N GLN A 67 8.41 11.98 -2.61
CA GLN A 67 9.71 11.76 -3.25
C GLN A 67 9.83 12.42 -4.64
N GLY A 68 8.77 13.04 -5.16
CA GLY A 68 8.82 13.92 -6.34
C GLY A 68 9.19 13.27 -7.68
N GLN A 69 9.45 11.96 -7.70
CA GLN A 69 9.76 11.21 -8.91
C GLN A 69 8.51 10.51 -9.45
N CYS A 70 7.88 11.15 -10.42
CA CYS A 70 6.77 10.57 -11.18
C CYS A 70 7.31 9.54 -12.18
N ASP A 71 7.62 8.34 -11.69
CA ASP A 71 7.97 7.19 -12.51
C ASP A 71 6.69 6.44 -12.92
N PRO A 72 6.38 6.33 -14.22
CA PRO A 72 5.22 5.58 -14.71
C PRO A 72 5.16 4.13 -14.19
N HIS A 73 6.31 3.51 -13.93
CA HIS A 73 6.37 2.15 -13.38
C HIS A 73 5.91 2.08 -11.92
N ARG A 74 5.91 3.20 -11.19
CA ARG A 74 5.43 3.31 -9.81
C ARG A 74 3.93 3.61 -9.75
N LEU A 75 3.37 4.24 -10.80
CA LEU A 75 1.94 4.60 -10.84
C LEU A 75 1.02 3.38 -10.84
N SER A 76 1.33 2.34 -11.63
CA SER A 76 0.47 1.15 -11.72
C SER A 76 0.27 0.45 -10.35
N PRO A 77 1.33 0.13 -9.59
CA PRO A 77 1.19 -0.41 -8.24
C PRO A 77 0.43 0.50 -7.27
N LEU A 78 0.61 1.83 -7.35
CA LEU A 78 -0.10 2.79 -6.50
C LEU A 78 -1.60 2.80 -6.80
N CYS A 79 -2.00 2.70 -8.07
CA CYS A 79 -3.40 2.57 -8.46
C CYS A 79 -4.02 1.26 -7.96
N ILE A 80 -3.28 0.14 -8.04
CA ILE A 80 -3.73 -1.15 -7.52
C ILE A 80 -3.91 -1.09 -5.99
N LEU A 81 -2.96 -0.48 -5.28
CA LEU A 81 -3.05 -0.26 -3.83
C LEU A 81 -4.30 0.55 -3.44
N ALA A 82 -4.57 1.64 -4.15
CA ALA A 82 -5.74 2.47 -3.92
C ALA A 82 -7.04 1.67 -4.15
N ALA A 83 -7.13 0.93 -5.26
CA ALA A 83 -8.28 0.10 -5.57
C ALA A 83 -8.51 -1.01 -4.52
N ASN A 84 -7.44 -1.67 -4.07
CA ASN A 84 -7.51 -2.76 -3.09
C ASN A 84 -7.93 -2.31 -1.69
N ALA A 85 -7.68 -1.05 -1.33
CA ALA A 85 -8.16 -0.49 -0.07
C ALA A 85 -9.63 -0.02 -0.12
N GLY A 86 -10.33 -0.26 -1.23
CA GLY A 86 -11.71 0.18 -1.40
C GLY A 86 -11.84 1.69 -1.55
N ALA A 87 -10.77 2.39 -1.95
CA ALA A 87 -10.88 3.79 -2.30
C ALA A 87 -11.62 3.86 -3.64
N GLU A 88 -12.88 4.28 -3.62
CA GLU A 88 -13.59 4.55 -4.86
C GLU A 88 -12.88 5.70 -5.60
N PRO A 89 -12.86 5.69 -6.95
CA PRO A 89 -12.24 6.76 -7.72
C PRO A 89 -12.72 8.16 -7.31
N GLU A 90 -13.97 8.25 -6.84
CA GLU A 90 -14.61 9.46 -6.34
C GLU A 90 -14.01 9.94 -5.01
N ASP A 91 -13.67 9.03 -4.10
CA ASP A 91 -13.02 9.32 -2.82
C ASP A 91 -11.56 9.77 -2.98
N VAL A 92 -10.85 9.22 -3.97
CA VAL A 92 -9.46 9.59 -4.28
C VAL A 92 -9.41 10.92 -5.03
N ALA A 93 -10.25 11.11 -6.05
CA ALA A 93 -10.30 12.34 -6.83
C ALA A 93 -10.72 13.55 -5.98
N ALA A 94 -11.71 13.39 -5.09
CA ALA A 94 -12.20 14.48 -4.25
C ALA A 94 -11.14 14.97 -3.23
N LYS A 95 -10.29 14.07 -2.71
CA LYS A 95 -9.33 14.36 -1.63
C LYS A 95 -7.91 14.69 -2.11
N VAL A 96 -7.47 14.16 -3.25
CA VAL A 96 -6.16 14.51 -3.85
C VAL A 96 -6.19 15.88 -4.52
N LEU A 97 -7.32 16.27 -5.14
CA LEU A 97 -7.46 17.60 -5.75
C LEU A 97 -7.61 18.73 -4.73
N THR A 98 -8.07 18.45 -3.51
CA THR A 98 -8.18 19.46 -2.43
C THR A 98 -6.89 19.65 -1.65
N ALA A 99 -5.97 18.67 -1.63
CA ALA A 99 -4.65 18.83 -1.01
C ALA A 99 -3.61 19.52 -1.93
N ALA A 100 -3.95 19.73 -3.22
CA ALA A 100 -3.11 20.37 -4.23
C ALA A 100 -3.54 21.82 -4.56
N LEU A 101 -4.47 22.39 -3.78
CA LEU A 101 -4.91 23.79 -3.82
C LEU A 101 -4.66 24.46 -2.47
#